data_AF-A0A8J7VFK4-F1
#
_entry.id   AF-A0A8J7VFK4-F1
#
_cell.length_a   1.000
_cell.length_b   1.000
_cell.length_c   1.000
_cell.angle_alpha   90.00
_cell.angle_beta   90.00
_cell.angle_gamma   90.00
#
_symmetry.space_group_name_H-M   'P 1'
#
loop_
_entity.id
_entity.type
_entity.pdbx_description
1 polymer ?
#
loop_
_entity_poly.entity_id
_entity_poly.type
_entity_poly.pdbx_seq_one_letter_code
_entity_poly.pdbx_strand_id
1 'polypeptide(L)'
;MGDSPSVEQKLAFADAFLRLLANRAPDVAQPFIEVLVAVRERPTERKVDSVYHDLLEWSRGLAAPDRRELSGILQRTLGLPLDYFDKKRLERIAKIVGRGHLRSDDEWRFIEERIQELCERSDNDEEIVRLNRLLAAYEEKKKSA
;
A
#
# COMPACT_ATOMS: atom_id res chain seq x y z
N MET A 1 18.40 -8.07 5.31
CA MET A 1 16.99 -7.97 5.74
C MET A 1 16.53 -6.55 5.47
N GLY A 2 15.62 -6.34 4.52
CA GLY A 2 14.91 -5.08 4.41
C GLY A 2 13.65 -5.20 5.25
N ASP A 3 13.67 -4.65 6.46
CA ASP A 3 12.50 -4.66 7.34
C ASP A 3 11.38 -3.83 6.71
N SER A 4 10.15 -4.32 6.90
CA SER A 4 8.93 -3.56 6.58
C SER A 4 8.89 -2.29 7.43
N PRO A 5 8.22 -1.22 6.95
CA PRO A 5 8.03 -0.03 7.77
C PRO A 5 7.43 -0.37 9.14
N SER A 6 7.92 0.27 10.19
CA SER A 6 7.41 0.11 11.56
C SER A 6 5.97 0.61 11.67
N VAL A 7 5.25 0.18 12.71
CA VAL A 7 3.89 0.70 13.02
C VAL A 7 3.89 2.23 13.11
N GLU A 8 4.92 2.82 13.72
CA GLU A 8 5.08 4.27 13.84
C GLU A 8 5.24 4.94 12.47
N GLN A 9 6.10 4.39 11.60
CA GLN A 9 6.31 4.91 10.24
C GLN A 9 5.02 4.84 9.41
N LYS A 10 4.24 3.77 9.55
CA LYS A 10 2.95 3.58 8.87
C LYS A 10 1.91 4.60 9.35
N LEU A 11 1.80 4.83 10.65
CA LEU A 11 0.88 5.82 11.22
C LEU A 11 1.28 7.26 10.88
N ALA A 12 2.57 7.57 10.84
CA ALA A 12 3.06 8.87 10.43
C ALA A 12 2.89 9.12 8.93
N PHE A 13 3.02 8.08 8.10
CA PHE A 13 2.62 8.15 6.69
C PHE A 13 1.13 8.47 6.55
N ALA A 14 0.28 7.75 7.30
CA ALA A 14 -1.16 8.00 7.28
C ALA A 14 -1.51 9.43 7.68
N ASP A 15 -0.89 9.97 8.72
CA ASP A 15 -1.07 11.37 9.13
C ASP A 15 -0.68 12.35 8.03
N ALA A 16 0.49 12.15 7.41
CA ALA A 16 0.98 13.03 6.35
C ALA A 16 0.03 13.03 5.15
N PHE A 17 -0.44 11.84 4.75
CA PHE A 17 -1.38 11.66 3.67
C PHE A 17 -2.72 12.36 3.95
N LEU A 18 -3.30 12.13 5.13
CA LEU A 18 -4.60 12.72 5.48
C LEU A 18 -4.53 14.23 5.66
N ARG A 19 -3.41 14.79 6.13
CA ARG A 19 -3.21 16.24 6.16
C ARG A 19 -3.21 16.85 4.75
N LEU A 20 -2.55 16.18 3.80
CA LEU A 20 -2.58 16.61 2.41
C LEU A 20 -4.00 16.52 1.83
N LEU A 21 -4.67 15.38 2.04
CA LEU A 21 -6.02 15.14 1.50
C LEU A 21 -7.05 16.09 2.11
N ALA A 22 -7.00 16.37 3.41
CA ALA A 22 -7.90 17.31 4.08
C ALA A 22 -7.82 18.73 3.49
N ASN A 23 -6.65 19.14 2.98
CA ASN A 23 -6.46 20.43 2.32
C ASN A 23 -6.97 20.45 0.87
N ARG A 24 -7.10 19.30 0.22
CA ARG A 24 -7.46 19.18 -1.21
C ARG A 24 -8.92 18.77 -1.42
N ALA A 25 -9.39 17.83 -0.61
CA ALA A 25 -10.70 17.20 -0.70
C ALA A 25 -11.17 16.80 0.71
N PRO A 26 -11.62 17.76 1.54
CA PRO A 26 -11.98 17.51 2.94
C PRO A 26 -13.10 16.46 3.09
N ASP A 27 -14.10 16.49 2.21
CA ASP A 27 -15.21 15.52 2.22
C ASP A 27 -14.74 14.09 1.93
N VAL A 28 -13.65 13.94 1.16
CA VAL A 28 -13.03 12.65 0.87
C VAL A 28 -12.11 12.21 2.01
N ALA A 29 -11.47 13.16 2.71
CA ALA A 29 -10.55 12.87 3.81
C ALA A 29 -11.26 12.38 5.08
N GLN A 30 -12.47 12.89 5.35
CA GLN A 30 -13.17 12.68 6.62
C GLN A 30 -13.37 11.21 7.01
N PRO A 31 -13.83 10.30 6.12
CA PRO A 31 -13.98 8.88 6.47
C PRO A 31 -12.65 8.22 6.85
N PHE A 32 -11.54 8.60 6.20
CA PHE A 32 -10.22 8.05 6.53
C PHE A 32 -9.68 8.58 7.85
N ILE A 33 -9.98 9.83 8.21
CA ILE A 33 -9.63 10.40 9.51
C ILE A 33 -10.30 9.60 10.62
N GLU A 34 -11.58 9.27 10.47
CA GLU A 34 -12.34 8.47 11.44
C GLU A 34 -11.74 7.07 11.61
N VAL A 35 -11.39 6.41 10.49
CA VAL A 35 -10.70 5.11 10.51
C VAL A 35 -9.35 5.22 11.21
N LEU A 36 -8.55 6.24 10.91
CA LEU A 36 -7.22 6.41 11.52
C LEU A 36 -7.31 6.70 13.03
N VAL A 37 -8.30 7.49 13.47
CA VAL A 37 -8.57 7.72 14.90
C VAL A 37 -8.90 6.40 15.58
N ALA A 38 -9.81 5.60 15.01
CA ALA A 38 -10.17 4.30 15.57
C ALA A 38 -8.98 3.31 15.62
N VAL A 39 -8.11 3.34 14.61
CA VAL A 39 -6.87 2.54 14.60
C VAL A 39 -5.88 3.02 15.65
N ARG A 40 -5.78 4.33 15.91
CA ARG A 40 -4.90 4.90 16.96
C ARG A 40 -5.35 4.58 18.38
N GLU A 41 -6.66 4.54 18.61
CA GLU A 41 -7.20 4.19 19.93
C GLU A 41 -6.94 2.72 20.28
N ARG A 42 -6.92 1.83 19.28
CA ARG A 42 -6.71 0.39 19.46
C ARG A 42 -5.81 -0.18 18.35
N PRO A 43 -4.51 0.15 18.36
CA PRO A 43 -3.60 -0.26 17.30
C PRO A 43 -3.38 -1.76 17.38
N THR A 44 -3.69 -2.44 16.28
CA THR A 44 -3.19 -3.79 16.02
C THR A 44 -2.38 -3.73 14.75
N GLU A 45 -1.30 -4.49 14.66
CA GLU A 45 -0.43 -4.51 13.48
C GLU A 45 -1.24 -4.73 12.20
N ARG A 46 -2.23 -5.65 12.23
CA ARG A 46 -3.14 -5.90 11.12
C ARG A 46 -3.95 -4.68 10.69
N LYS A 47 -4.53 -3.94 11.64
CA LYS A 47 -5.32 -2.74 11.32
C LYS A 47 -4.46 -1.60 10.77
N VAL A 48 -3.28 -1.40 11.36
CA VAL A 48 -2.33 -0.40 10.89
C VAL A 48 -1.85 -0.73 9.48
N ASP A 49 -1.56 -2.01 9.22
CA ASP A 49 -1.16 -2.49 7.90
C ASP A 49 -2.25 -2.25 6.86
N SER A 50 -3.51 -2.57 7.19
CA SER A 50 -4.65 -2.32 6.29
C SER A 50 -4.74 -0.84 5.89
N VAL A 51 -4.80 0.08 6.87
CA VAL A 51 -4.91 1.52 6.59
C VAL A 51 -3.71 2.02 5.81
N TYR A 52 -2.51 1.58 6.19
CA TYR A 52 -1.28 1.93 5.49
C TYR A 52 -1.30 1.49 4.02
N HIS A 53 -1.80 0.29 3.74
CA HIS A 53 -1.93 -0.24 2.39
C HIS A 53 -2.94 0.56 1.57
N ASP A 54 -4.13 0.80 2.11
CA ASP A 54 -5.17 1.61 1.44
C ASP A 54 -4.65 3.02 1.09
N LEU A 55 -3.98 3.69 2.04
CA LEU A 55 -3.46 5.04 1.81
C LEU A 55 -2.27 5.06 0.84
N LEU A 56 -1.43 4.01 0.85
CA LEU A 56 -0.37 3.88 -0.15
C LEU A 56 -0.94 3.70 -1.54
N GLU A 57 -1.97 2.88 -1.68
CA GLU A 57 -2.68 2.68 -2.95
C GLU A 57 -3.17 4.02 -3.49
N TRP A 58 -3.88 4.76 -2.67
CA TRP A 58 -4.42 6.07 -3.01
C TRP A 58 -3.33 7.08 -3.36
N SER A 59 -2.19 7.03 -2.67
CA SER A 59 -1.05 7.92 -2.95
C SER A 59 -0.47 7.77 -4.34
N ARG A 60 -0.71 6.63 -5.01
CA ARG A 60 -0.26 6.41 -6.38
C ARG A 60 -1.12 7.10 -7.42
N GLY A 61 -2.40 7.27 -7.13
CA GLY A 61 -3.32 8.04 -7.98
C GLY A 61 -3.16 9.56 -7.85
N LEU A 62 -2.31 10.05 -6.93
CA LEU A 62 -2.08 11.48 -6.76
C LEU A 62 -1.38 12.08 -7.98
N ALA A 63 -1.81 13.29 -8.35
CA ALA A 63 -1.11 14.09 -9.33
C ALA A 63 0.33 14.41 -8.88
N ALA A 64 1.24 14.58 -9.84
CA ALA A 64 2.66 14.89 -9.57
C ALA A 64 2.93 16.02 -8.56
N PRO A 65 2.20 17.16 -8.51
CA PRO A 65 2.41 18.17 -7.48
C PRO A 65 2.07 17.66 -6.07
N ASP A 66 0.92 17.01 -5.89
CA ASP A 66 0.48 16.49 -4.59
C ASP A 66 1.39 15.35 -4.11
N ARG A 67 1.84 14.49 -5.03
CA ARG A 67 2.81 13.43 -4.72
C ARG A 67 4.15 14.00 -4.24
N ARG A 68 4.63 15.09 -4.85
CA ARG A 68 5.86 15.79 -4.41
C ARG A 68 5.66 16.44 -3.04
N GLU A 69 4.50 17.05 -2.80
CA GLU A 69 4.18 17.64 -1.51
C GLU A 69 4.14 16.57 -0.40
N LEU A 70 3.46 15.45 -0.64
CA LEU A 70 3.44 14.31 0.28
C LEU A 70 4.86 13.82 0.60
N SER A 71 5.69 13.61 -0.42
CA SER A 71 7.09 13.21 -0.25
C SER A 71 7.87 14.22 0.60
N GLY A 72 7.65 15.52 0.38
CA GLY A 72 8.25 16.59 1.19
C GLY A 72 7.75 16.66 2.63
N ILE A 73 6.50 16.29 2.90
CA ILE A 73 5.98 16.14 4.27
C ILE A 73 6.68 14.96 4.95
N LEU A 74 6.71 13.79 4.31
CA LEU A 74 7.34 12.57 4.83
C LEU A 74 8.83 12.75 5.08
N GLN A 75 9.54 13.44 4.19
CA GLN A 75 10.96 13.74 4.36
C GLN A 75 11.22 14.61 5.59
N ARG A 76 10.32 15.56 5.90
CA ARG A 76 10.45 16.43 7.06
C ARG A 76 10.04 15.75 8.36
N THR A 77 9.04 14.87 8.33
CA THR A 77 8.51 14.22 9.53
C THR A 77 9.26 12.95 9.91
N LEU A 78 9.66 12.16 8.91
CA LEU A 78 10.27 10.84 9.09
C LEU A 78 11.70 10.73 8.56
N GLY A 79 12.18 11.74 7.82
CA GLY A 79 13.45 11.63 7.10
C GLY A 79 13.40 10.69 5.89
N LEU A 80 12.20 10.26 5.47
CA LEU A 80 11.98 9.27 4.42
C LEU A 80 11.11 9.86 3.31
N PRO A 81 11.53 9.81 2.03
CA PRO A 81 10.69 10.26 0.92
C PRO A 81 9.62 9.22 0.59
N LEU A 82 8.61 9.59 -0.21
CA LEU A 82 7.56 8.66 -0.64
C LEU A 82 8.13 7.40 -1.33
N ASP A 83 9.18 7.58 -2.13
CA ASP A 83 9.88 6.51 -2.86
C ASP A 83 10.44 5.41 -1.94
N TYR A 84 10.74 5.74 -0.68
CA TYR A 84 11.13 4.73 0.31
C TYR A 84 10.03 3.70 0.50
N PHE A 85 8.78 4.17 0.64
CA PHE A 85 7.63 3.30 0.86
C PHE A 85 7.26 2.51 -0.40
N ASP A 86 7.34 3.13 -1.58
CA ASP A 86 7.15 2.44 -2.86
C ASP A 86 8.16 1.30 -3.03
N LYS A 87 9.44 1.57 -2.76
CA LYS A 87 10.50 0.55 -2.81
C LYS A 87 10.22 -0.59 -1.84
N LYS A 88 9.80 -0.29 -0.62
CA LYS A 88 9.47 -1.31 0.41
C LYS A 88 8.30 -2.19 -0.01
N ARG A 89 7.29 -1.61 -0.65
CA ARG A 89 6.20 -2.37 -1.25
C ARG A 89 6.71 -3.31 -2.34
N LEU A 90 7.52 -2.83 -3.28
CA LEU A 90 8.07 -3.65 -4.36
C LEU A 90 8.96 -4.79 -3.83
N GLU A 91 9.76 -4.53 -2.79
CA GLU A 91 10.52 -5.56 -2.07
C GLU A 91 9.60 -6.65 -1.49
N ARG A 92 8.45 -6.26 -0.94
CA ARG A 92 7.45 -7.21 -0.41
C ARG A 92 6.78 -8.03 -1.52
N ILE A 93 6.42 -7.40 -2.65
CA ILE A 93 5.91 -8.12 -3.83
C ILE A 93 6.94 -9.14 -4.30
N ALA A 94 8.20 -8.73 -4.46
CA ALA A 94 9.27 -9.63 -4.88
C ALA A 94 9.44 -10.83 -3.92
N LYS A 95 9.31 -10.61 -2.59
CA LYS A 95 9.33 -11.71 -1.60
C LYS A 95 8.14 -12.65 -1.76
N ILE A 96 6.92 -12.13 -1.96
CA ILE A 96 5.70 -12.94 -2.19
C ILE A 96 5.87 -13.79 -3.46
N VAL A 97 6.32 -13.15 -4.54
CA VAL A 97 6.56 -13.79 -5.84
C VAL A 97 7.67 -14.84 -5.76
N GLY A 98 8.75 -14.55 -5.03
CA GLY A 98 9.84 -15.49 -4.79
C GLY A 98 9.41 -16.70 -3.95
N ARG A 99 8.45 -16.53 -3.05
CA ARG A 99 7.86 -17.62 -2.26
C ARG A 99 6.93 -18.52 -3.08
N GLY A 100 6.35 -18.01 -4.16
CA GLY A 100 5.56 -18.80 -5.12
C GLY A 100 4.14 -19.18 -4.67
N HIS A 101 3.65 -18.68 -3.53
CA HIS A 101 2.26 -18.85 -3.09
C HIS A 101 1.81 -17.68 -2.20
N LEU A 102 0.50 -17.41 -2.19
CA LEU A 102 -0.15 -16.43 -1.31
C LEU A 102 -0.64 -17.10 -0.01
N ARG A 103 -0.65 -16.34 1.08
CA ARG A 103 -1.01 -16.81 2.42
C ARG A 103 -2.29 -16.19 2.95
N SER A 104 -2.68 -15.04 2.42
CA SER A 104 -3.81 -14.27 2.93
C SER A 104 -4.47 -13.44 1.82
N ASP A 105 -5.68 -12.97 2.12
CA ASP A 105 -6.42 -12.06 1.24
C ASP A 105 -5.72 -10.71 1.10
N ASP A 106 -4.99 -10.28 2.13
CA ASP A 106 -4.18 -9.07 2.07
C ASP A 106 -3.04 -9.23 1.05
N GLU A 107 -2.38 -10.39 0.99
CA GLU A 107 -1.37 -10.65 -0.05
C GLU A 107 -1.99 -10.80 -1.45
N TRP A 108 -3.22 -11.32 -1.54
CA TRP A 108 -3.96 -11.38 -2.80
C TRP A 108 -4.26 -9.97 -3.33
N ARG A 109 -4.81 -9.08 -2.50
CA ARG A 109 -5.06 -7.67 -2.86
C ARG A 109 -3.77 -6.97 -3.28
N PHE A 110 -2.69 -7.18 -2.53
CA PHE A 110 -1.40 -6.57 -2.82
C PHE A 110 -0.82 -6.94 -4.19
N ILE A 111 -1.09 -8.17 -4.64
CA ILE A 111 -0.67 -8.66 -5.95
C ILE A 111 -1.64 -8.20 -7.05
N GLU A 112 -2.95 -8.18 -6.78
CA GLU A 112 -3.95 -7.62 -7.70
C GLU A 112 -3.66 -6.15 -8.03
N GLU A 113 -3.41 -5.31 -7.02
CA GLU A 113 -3.02 -3.91 -7.21
C GLU A 113 -1.77 -3.77 -8.10
N ARG A 114 -0.79 -4.66 -7.95
CA ARG A 114 0.43 -4.65 -8.77
C ARG A 114 0.11 -4.97 -10.24
N ILE A 115 -0.82 -5.89 -10.49
CA ILE A 115 -1.26 -6.22 -11.84
C ILE A 115 -1.96 -5.00 -12.46
N GLN A 116 -2.85 -4.34 -11.73
CA GLN A 116 -3.53 -3.13 -12.20
C GLN A 116 -2.52 -2.03 -12.60
N GLU A 117 -1.52 -1.76 -11.74
CA GLU A 117 -0.44 -0.81 -12.05
C GLU A 117 0.35 -1.16 -13.32
N LEU A 118 0.62 -2.46 -13.54
CA LEU A 118 1.35 -2.92 -14.73
C LEU A 118 0.49 -2.79 -16.00
N CYS A 119 -0.80 -3.11 -15.90
CA CYS A 119 -1.76 -2.96 -16.99
C CYS A 119 -1.92 -1.50 -17.43
N GLU A 120 -2.02 -0.57 -16.48
CA GLU A 120 -2.12 0.88 -16.77
C GLU A 120 -0.90 1.41 -17.53
N ARG A 121 0.28 0.84 -17.26
CA ARG A 121 1.54 1.24 -17.89
C ARG A 121 1.79 0.58 -19.24
N SER A 122 0.93 -0.37 -19.65
CA SER A 122 1.17 -1.23 -20.83
C SER A 122 2.56 -1.89 -20.81
N ASP A 123 3.06 -2.21 -19.61
CA ASP A 123 4.40 -2.74 -19.37
C ASP A 123 4.34 -4.20 -18.86
N ASN A 124 5.27 -5.04 -19.30
CA ASN A 124 5.63 -6.36 -18.74
C ASN A 124 4.55 -7.46 -18.68
N ASP A 125 4.15 -7.98 -19.84
CA ASP A 125 3.25 -9.15 -19.97
C ASP A 125 3.69 -10.37 -19.16
N GLU A 126 5.01 -10.64 -19.06
CA GLU A 126 5.52 -11.79 -18.32
C GLU A 126 5.33 -11.67 -16.80
N GLU A 127 5.51 -10.46 -16.23
CA GLU A 127 5.27 -10.22 -14.81
C GLU A 127 3.77 -10.38 -14.52
N ILE A 128 2.91 -9.78 -15.35
CA ILE A 128 1.45 -9.91 -15.24
C ILE A 128 1.01 -11.37 -15.28
N VAL A 129 1.50 -12.17 -16.22
CA VAL A 129 1.17 -13.61 -16.32
C VAL A 129 1.59 -14.35 -15.05
N ARG A 130 2.79 -14.07 -14.51
CA ARG A 130 3.28 -14.71 -13.29
C ARG A 130 2.42 -14.35 -12.07
N LEU A 131 2.05 -13.08 -11.93
CA LEU A 131 1.21 -12.61 -10.83
C LEU A 131 -0.21 -13.19 -10.92
N ASN A 132 -0.82 -13.21 -12.10
CA ASN A 132 -2.14 -13.83 -12.33
C ASN A 132 -2.17 -15.31 -11.93
N ARG A 133 -1.10 -16.07 -12.22
CA ARG A 133 -0.99 -17.48 -11.78
C ARG A 133 -1.00 -17.62 -10.26
N LEU A 134 -0.37 -16.69 -9.52
CA LEU A 134 -0.39 -16.71 -8.06
C LEU A 134 -1.78 -16.44 -7.50
N LEU A 135 -2.52 -15.49 -8.08
CA LEU A 135 -3.90 -15.20 -7.69
C LEU A 135 -4.81 -16.41 -7.93
N ALA A 136 -4.76 -16.99 -9.14
CA ALA A 136 -5.57 -18.14 -9.51
C ALA A 136 -5.33 -19.35 -8.59
N ALA A 137 -4.06 -19.69 -8.33
CA ALA A 137 -3.70 -20.81 -7.46
C ALA A 137 -4.20 -20.62 -6.01
N TYR A 138 -4.23 -19.38 -5.51
CA TYR A 138 -4.77 -19.07 -4.19
C TYR A 138 -6.30 -19.23 -4.14
N GLU A 139 -7.01 -18.76 -5.17
CA GLU A 139 -8.46 -18.92 -5.28
C GLU A 139 -8.89 -20.39 -5.40
N GLU A 140 -8.18 -21.19 -6.20
CA GLU A 140 -8.43 -22.63 -6.36
C GLU A 140 -8.29 -23.36 -5.01
N LYS A 141 -7.24 -23.01 -4.25
CA LYS A 141 -7.03 -23.55 -2.91
C LYS A 141 -8.16 -23.15 -1.95
N LYS A 142 -8.65 -21.92 -2.03
CA LYS A 142 -9.79 -21.45 -1.22
C LYS A 142 -11.11 -22.14 -1.56
N LYS A 143 -11.36 -22.45 -2.84
CA LYS A 143 -12.57 -23.16 -3.27
C LYS A 143 -12.58 -24.64 -2.87
N SER A 144 -11.40 -25.20 -2.61
CA SER A 144 -11.20 -26.62 -2.27
C SER A 144 -11.01 -26.86 -0.76
N ALA A 145 -11.10 -25.81 0.07
CA ALA A 145 -10.96 -25.82 1.52
C ALA A 145 -12.33 -25.62 2.19
#